data_AF-A0ABD4KVN5-F1
#
_entry.id   AF-A0ABD4KVN5-F1
#
_cell.length_a   1.000
_cell.length_b   1.000
_cell.length_c   1.000
_cell.angle_alpha   90.00
_cell.angle_beta   90.00
_cell.angle_gamma   90.00
#
_symmetry.space_group_name_H-M   'P 1'
#
loop_
_entity.id
_entity.type
_entity.pdbx_description
1 polymer ?
#
loop_
_entity_poly.entity_id
_entity_poly.type
_entity_poly.pdbx_seq_one_letter_code
_entity_poly.pdbx_strand_id
1 'polypeptide(L)'
;QAVNPDSTSLEFAINGDKFFLPLRLNDAVLFTQNHYEKGIQNGSLGTLTSVKHSGDSYGEITLDTGDKIEVTQSVLDCMELGYAITLHKAQGS
;
A
#
# COMPACT_ATOMS: atom_id res chain seq x y z
N GLN A 1 -6.22 -27.38 7.63
CA GLN A 1 -5.92 -27.22 6.19
C GLN A 1 -5.75 -25.72 5.94
N ALA A 2 -4.51 -25.24 5.84
CA ALA A 2 -4.24 -23.81 5.69
C ALA A 2 -4.63 -23.37 4.28
N VAL A 3 -5.62 -22.49 4.19
CA VAL A 3 -6.18 -21.97 2.95
C VAL A 3 -5.27 -20.86 2.43
N ASN A 4 -4.59 -21.12 1.30
CA ASN A 4 -3.66 -20.25 0.58
C ASN A 4 -2.20 -20.20 1.11
N PRO A 5 -1.34 -21.15 0.72
CA PRO A 5 0.11 -21.04 0.93
C PRO A 5 0.80 -19.92 0.12
N ASP A 6 0.10 -19.31 -0.86
CA ASP A 6 0.65 -18.36 -1.84
C ASP A 6 -0.02 -16.97 -1.79
N SER A 7 -0.59 -16.58 -0.65
CA SER A 7 -1.10 -15.20 -0.51
C SER A 7 0.06 -14.24 -0.31
N THR A 8 0.64 -13.77 -1.43
CA THR A 8 1.69 -12.75 -1.43
C THR A 8 1.11 -11.46 -0.84
N SER A 9 1.28 -11.34 0.47
CA SER A 9 0.90 -10.16 1.25
C SER A 9 1.98 -9.12 1.03
N LEU A 10 1.61 -7.85 0.96
CA LEU A 10 2.58 -6.78 0.85
C LEU A 10 3.39 -6.70 2.16
N GLU A 11 4.67 -7.11 2.11
CA GLU A 11 5.64 -6.95 3.20
C GLU A 11 6.34 -5.60 3.06
N PHE A 12 6.44 -4.86 4.16
CA PHE A 12 7.20 -3.62 4.24
C PHE A 12 7.86 -3.51 5.61
N ALA A 13 8.96 -2.77 5.69
CA ALA A 13 9.69 -2.56 6.93
C ALA A 13 9.70 -1.07 7.29
N ILE A 14 9.33 -0.77 8.54
CA ILE A 14 9.33 0.59 9.10
C ILE A 14 10.18 0.55 10.36
N ASN A 15 11.23 1.39 10.43
CA ASN A 15 12.16 1.45 11.57
C ASN A 15 12.81 0.10 11.98
N GLY A 16 12.89 -0.86 11.05
CA GLY A 16 13.45 -2.20 11.31
C GLY A 16 12.41 -3.25 11.71
N ASP A 17 11.18 -2.84 12.00
CA ASP A 17 10.05 -3.73 12.22
C ASP A 17 9.38 -4.10 10.89
N LYS A 18 9.12 -5.39 10.71
CA LYS A 18 8.43 -5.92 9.53
C LYS A 18 6.93 -5.92 9.75
N PHE A 19 6.22 -5.34 8.80
CA PHE A 19 4.77 -5.29 8.74
C PHE A 19 4.26 -6.00 7.50
N PHE A 20 3.06 -6.56 7.63
CA PHE A 20 2.38 -7.27 6.55
C PHE A 20 1.00 -6.66 6.40
N LEU A 21 0.71 -6.12 5.22
CA LEU A 21 -0.63 -5.72 4.86
C LEU A 21 -1.32 -6.90 4.18
N PRO A 22 -2.60 -7.20 4.50
CA PRO A 22 -3.37 -8.25 3.84
C PRO A 22 -3.79 -7.84 2.41
N LEU A 23 -2.94 -7.10 1.71
CA LEU A 23 -3.10 -6.67 0.33
C LEU A 23 -2.38 -7.66 -0.58
N ARG A 24 -3.06 -8.10 -1.64
CA ARG A 24 -2.54 -9.07 -2.61
C ARG A 24 -2.32 -8.42 -3.97
N LEU A 25 -1.56 -9.10 -4.82
CA LEU A 25 -1.44 -8.70 -6.22
C LEU A 25 -2.84 -8.71 -6.88
N ASN A 26 -3.15 -7.67 -7.64
CA ASN A 26 -4.45 -7.37 -8.26
C ASN A 26 -5.56 -6.96 -7.28
N ASP A 27 -5.24 -6.73 -6.01
CA ASP A 27 -6.21 -6.23 -5.03
C ASP A 27 -6.38 -4.72 -5.17
N ALA A 28 -7.59 -4.24 -4.88
CA ALA A 28 -7.95 -2.84 -5.06
C ALA A 28 -7.66 -2.05 -3.79
N VAL A 29 -7.12 -0.84 -3.97
CA VAL A 29 -6.68 0.06 -2.91
C VAL A 29 -7.46 1.36 -3.05
N LEU A 30 -8.05 1.80 -1.94
CA LEU A 30 -8.65 3.12 -1.84
C LEU A 30 -7.67 4.09 -1.21
N PHE A 31 -7.43 5.22 -1.88
CA PHE A 31 -6.65 6.30 -1.31
C PHE A 31 -7.58 7.25 -0.56
N THR A 32 -7.35 7.44 0.74
CA THR A 32 -8.16 8.31 1.60
C THR A 32 -7.47 9.61 1.96
N GLN A 33 -6.29 9.87 1.39
CA GLN A 33 -5.61 11.15 1.50
C GLN A 33 -5.13 11.62 0.12
N ASN A 34 -5.08 12.93 -0.07
CA ASN A 34 -4.52 13.51 -1.28
C ASN A 34 -2.99 13.44 -1.23
N HIS A 35 -2.37 12.96 -2.30
CA HIS A 35 -0.92 12.98 -2.46
C HIS A 35 -0.58 13.71 -3.77
N TYR A 36 -0.50 15.04 -3.69
CA TYR A 36 -0.33 15.92 -4.86
C TYR A 36 0.94 15.63 -5.66
N GLU A 37 2.05 15.27 -5.00
CA GLU A 37 3.32 14.91 -5.64
C GLU A 37 3.21 13.68 -6.55
N LYS A 38 2.28 12.78 -6.24
CA LYS A 38 2.03 11.54 -6.96
C LYS A 38 0.73 11.60 -7.78
N GLY A 39 0.03 12.74 -7.78
CA GLY A 39 -1.25 12.91 -8.47
C GLY A 39 -2.42 12.12 -7.87
N ILE A 40 -2.28 11.63 -6.63
CA ILE A 40 -3.31 10.82 -5.96
C ILE A 40 -4.34 11.75 -5.32
N GLN A 41 -5.62 11.47 -5.52
CA GLN A 41 -6.72 12.19 -4.88
C GLN A 41 -7.40 11.29 -3.85
N ASN A 42 -7.96 11.89 -2.79
CA ASN A 42 -8.86 11.19 -1.90
C ASN A 42 -10.06 10.67 -2.71
N GLY A 43 -10.36 9.38 -2.54
CA GLY A 43 -11.39 8.66 -3.31
C GLY A 43 -10.86 8.01 -4.58
N SER A 44 -9.59 8.22 -4.94
CA SER A 44 -8.97 7.50 -6.04
C SER A 44 -8.84 6.01 -5.71
N LEU A 45 -9.10 5.18 -6.72
CA LEU A 45 -8.88 3.74 -6.66
C LEU A 45 -7.63 3.39 -7.45
N GLY A 46 -6.86 2.44 -6.92
CA GLY A 46 -5.74 1.83 -7.62
C GLY A 46 -5.75 0.32 -7.46
N THR A 47 -5.05 -0.37 -8.34
CA THR A 47 -4.88 -1.82 -8.29
C THR A 47 -3.41 -2.13 -8.05
N LEU A 48 -3.10 -2.97 -7.08
CA LEU A 48 -1.73 -3.40 -6.82
C LEU A 48 -1.22 -4.27 -7.96
N THR A 49 -0.35 -3.74 -8.80
CA THR A 49 0.22 -4.43 -9.97
C THR A 49 1.58 -5.07 -9.70
N SER A 50 2.23 -4.72 -8.58
CA SER A 50 3.49 -5.33 -8.15
C SER A 50 3.67 -5.25 -6.64
N VAL A 51 4.28 -6.29 -6.06
CA VAL A 51 4.68 -6.39 -4.65
C VAL A 51 6.19 -6.55 -4.50
N LYS A 52 6.94 -6.21 -5.54
CA LYS A 52 8.39 -6.31 -5.53
C LYS A 52 8.99 -5.09 -4.84
N HIS A 53 9.74 -5.36 -3.77
CA HIS A 53 10.55 -4.34 -3.12
C HIS A 53 11.70 -3.91 -4.04
N SER A 54 11.81 -2.61 -4.29
CA SER A 54 12.84 -2.00 -5.14
C SER A 54 13.28 -0.68 -4.53
N GLY A 55 14.43 -0.68 -3.86
CA GLY A 55 14.92 0.50 -3.14
C GLY A 55 13.97 0.88 -2.00
N ASP A 56 13.37 2.07 -2.09
CA ASP A 56 12.41 2.63 -1.12
C ASP A 56 10.94 2.30 -1.44
N SER A 57 10.68 1.58 -2.54
CA SER A 57 9.33 1.18 -2.96
C SER A 57 9.05 -0.27 -2.58
N TYR A 58 7.93 -0.51 -1.90
CA TYR A 58 7.42 -1.83 -1.50
C TYR A 58 6.60 -2.51 -2.59
N GLY A 59 6.19 -1.77 -3.63
CA GLY A 59 5.35 -2.28 -4.69
C GLY A 59 4.96 -1.22 -5.71
N GLU A 60 4.07 -1.58 -6.62
CA GLU A 60 3.52 -0.67 -7.63
C GLU A 60 2.00 -0.80 -7.63
N ILE A 61 1.31 0.33 -7.61
CA ILE A 61 -0.14 0.44 -7.78
C ILE A 61 -0.38 1.18 -9.09
N THR A 62 -1.25 0.64 -9.93
CA THR A 62 -1.75 1.36 -11.10
C THR A 62 -3.10 1.96 -10.77
N LEU A 63 -3.22 3.28 -10.84
CA LEU A 63 -4.48 4.01 -10.68
C LEU A 63 -5.42 3.71 -11.86
N ASP A 64 -6.72 3.91 -11.65
CA ASP A 64 -7.72 3.79 -12.72
C ASP A 64 -7.46 4.76 -13.90
N THR A 65 -6.77 5.87 -13.63
CA THR A 65 -6.30 6.83 -14.65
C THR A 65 -5.21 6.26 -15.56
N GLY A 66 -4.60 5.12 -15.19
CA GLY A 66 -3.45 4.52 -15.86
C GLY A 66 -2.10 4.92 -15.28
N ASP A 67 -2.06 5.82 -14.29
CA ASP A 67 -0.84 6.25 -13.63
C ASP A 67 -0.26 5.16 -12.73
N LYS A 68 1.05 4.94 -12.82
CA LYS A 68 1.79 4.00 -11.98
C LYS A 68 2.39 4.72 -10.78
N ILE A 69 1.99 4.28 -9.60
CA ILE A 69 2.38 4.83 -8.31
C ILE A 69 3.21 3.80 -7.56
N GLU A 70 4.43 4.17 -7.23
CA GLU A 70 5.28 3.40 -6.33
C GLU A 70 4.77 3.44 -4.90
N VAL A 71 4.65 2.28 -4.27
CA VAL A 71 4.18 2.15 -2.89
C VAL A 71 5.33 2.44 -1.96
N THR A 72 5.47 3.70 -1.56
CA THR A 72 6.42 4.14 -0.53
C THR A 72 5.74 4.23 0.83
N GLN A 73 6.49 4.53 1.90
CA GLN A 73 5.90 4.72 3.24
C GLN A 73 4.82 5.80 3.26
N SER A 74 5.02 6.92 2.56
CA SER A 74 4.04 8.01 2.48
C SER A 74 2.75 7.59 1.76
N VAL A 75 2.89 6.77 0.71
CA VAL A 75 1.75 6.23 -0.03
C VAL A 75 0.98 5.24 0.84
N LEU A 76 1.69 4.37 1.56
CA LEU A 76 1.07 3.43 2.52
C LEU A 76 0.25 4.14 3.61
N ASP A 77 0.70 5.28 4.12
CA ASP A 77 -0.06 6.09 5.09
C ASP A 77 -1.38 6.64 4.52
N CYS A 78 -1.42 6.86 3.20
CA CYS A 78 -2.59 7.35 2.48
C CYS A 78 -3.53 6.23 1.98
N MET A 79 -3.11 4.98 2.09
CA MET A 79 -3.86 3.81 1.63
C MET A 79 -4.76 3.29 2.74
N GLU A 80 -6.06 3.27 2.49
CA GLU A 80 -7.01 2.55 3.33
C GLU A 80 -7.37 1.24 2.64
N LEU A 81 -6.91 0.13 3.21
CA LEU A 81 -7.53 -1.15 2.91
C LEU A 81 -8.93 -1.11 3.50
N GLY A 82 -9.93 -1.62 2.77
CA GLY A 82 -11.32 -1.73 3.24
C GLY A 82 -11.53 -2.56 4.52
N TYR A 83 -10.44 -2.96 5.20
CA TYR A 83 -10.42 -3.70 6.46
C TYR A 83 -9.54 -3.09 7.57
N ALA A 84 -9.22 -1.79 7.50
CA ALA A 84 -8.71 -1.00 8.62
C ALA A 84 -7.43 -1.54 9.29
N ILE A 85 -6.27 -1.00 8.90
CA ILE A 85 -5.18 -0.82 9.86
C ILE A 85 -4.73 0.62 9.73
N THR A 86 -5.38 1.49 10.51
CA THR A 86 -4.78 2.78 10.85
C THR A 86 -3.46 2.47 11.53
N LEU A 87 -2.34 2.66 10.81
CA LEU A 87 -1.04 2.96 11.43
C LEU A 87 -1.21 4.34 12.09
N HIS A 88 -2.00 4.38 13.16
CA HIS A 88 -2.22 5.59 13.91
C HIS A 88 -0.89 5.92 14.54
N LYS A 89 -0.20 6.88 13.91
CA LYS A 89 0.88 7.69 14.46
C LYS A 89 1.46 7.13 15.75
N ALA A 90 2.51 6.33 15.65
CA ALA A 90 3.54 6.34 16.68
C ALA A 90 4.33 7.66 16.54
N GLN A 91 3.65 8.80 16.71
CA GLN A 91 4.33 9.99 17.20
C GLN A 91 4.28 9.88 18.73
N GLY A 92 5.41 9.47 19.29
CA GLY A 92 5.63 9.34 20.72
C GLY A 92 7.09 9.60 21.05
N SER A 93 7.50 10.87 20.84
CA SER A 93 8.77 11.55 21.19
C SER A 93 9.95 11.45 20.22
#